data_AF-A0A5R9L684-F1
#
_entry.id   AF-A0A5R9L684-F1
#
_cell.length_a   1.000
_cell.length_b   1.000
_cell.length_c   1.000
_cell.angle_alpha   90.00
_cell.angle_beta   90.00
_cell.angle_gamma   90.00
#
_symmetry.space_group_name_H-M   'P 1'
#
loop_
_entity.id
_entity.type
_entity.pdbx_description
1 polymer ?
#
loop_
_entity_poly.entity_id
_entity_poly.type
_entity_poly.pdbx_seq_one_letter_code
_entity_poly.pdbx_strand_id
1 'polypeptide(L)'
;MKPEIKNMAGGLAGALILNLVHETAKRVSQKAPRIDLIGEEALTKSLNAVGVSAPTGNKLFGTTLAADLIANATYYAMIGKGPRKHLLLRGAGYGLFAGLGAIGFTQKLGLSDKPVTKTTETKVMTVAWYLLGGLAAALVIKKVGEIDDERSGILELA
;
A
#
# COMPACT_ATOMS: atom_id res chain seq x y z
N MET A 1 -13.19 10.64 17.58
CA MET A 1 -12.12 9.62 17.54
C MET A 1 -10.79 10.31 17.29
N LYS A 2 -9.69 9.82 17.87
CA LYS A 2 -8.35 10.40 17.61
C LYS A 2 -8.03 10.36 16.10
N PRO A 3 -7.58 11.47 15.47
CA PRO A 3 -7.31 11.52 14.03
C PRO A 3 -6.39 10.42 13.52
N GLU A 4 -5.44 9.98 14.35
CA GLU A 4 -4.47 8.93 14.05
C GLU A 4 -5.14 7.58 13.81
N ILE A 5 -6.16 7.24 14.60
CA ILE A 5 -6.89 5.96 14.49
C ILE A 5 -7.67 5.92 13.17
N LYS A 6 -8.36 7.02 12.83
CA LYS A 6 -9.06 7.17 11.54
C LYS A 6 -8.11 7.00 10.36
N ASN A 7 -6.97 7.68 10.42
CA ASN A 7 -5.98 7.66 9.36
C ASN A 7 -5.38 6.26 9.20
N MET A 8 -5.08 5.59 10.31
CA MET A 8 -4.58 4.22 10.30
C MET A 8 -5.61 3.22 9.75
N ALA A 9 -6.90 3.37 10.12
CA ALA A 9 -7.97 2.53 9.59
C ALA A 9 -8.08 2.64 8.05
N GLY A 10 -8.01 3.86 7.52
CA GLY A 10 -7.98 4.07 6.08
C GLY A 10 -6.69 3.58 5.42
N GLY A 11 -5.53 3.80 6.06
CA GLY A 11 -4.26 3.27 5.59
C GLY A 11 -4.29 1.74 5.45
N LEU A 12 -4.77 1.04 6.49
CA LEU A 12 -4.94 -0.40 6.49
C LEU A 12 -5.90 -0.86 5.39
N ALA A 13 -7.03 -0.18 5.21
CA ALA A 13 -7.97 -0.51 4.13
C ALA A 13 -7.32 -0.39 2.74
N GLY A 14 -6.55 0.68 2.50
CA GLY A 14 -5.81 0.84 1.25
C GLY A 14 -4.77 -0.26 1.03
N ALA A 15 -4.02 -0.62 2.08
CA ALA A 15 -3.02 -1.68 2.03
C ALA A 15 -3.63 -3.06 1.77
N LEU A 16 -4.79 -3.36 2.37
CA LEU A 16 -5.55 -4.59 2.13
C LEU A 16 -6.06 -4.67 0.70
N ILE A 17 -6.66 -3.59 0.17
CA ILE A 17 -7.13 -3.53 -1.21
C ILE A 17 -5.96 -3.72 -2.18
N LEU A 18 -4.86 -3.02 -1.96
CA LEU A 18 -3.64 -3.15 -2.77
C LEU A 18 -3.16 -4.60 -2.82
N ASN A 19 -3.00 -5.25 -1.66
CA ASN A 19 -2.51 -6.63 -1.58
C ASN A 19 -3.51 -7.62 -2.19
N LEU A 20 -4.81 -7.48 -1.93
CA LEU A 20 -5.83 -8.34 -2.50
C LEU A 20 -5.81 -8.30 -4.03
N VAL A 21 -5.67 -7.10 -4.60
CA VAL A 21 -5.60 -6.89 -6.04
C VAL A 21 -4.34 -7.52 -6.63
N HIS A 22 -3.17 -7.34 -5.99
CA HIS A 22 -1.93 -7.99 -6.41
C HIS A 22 -2.04 -9.53 -6.37
N GLU A 23 -2.52 -10.08 -5.26
CA GLU A 23 -2.70 -11.52 -5.07
C GLU A 23 -3.69 -12.13 -6.06
N THR A 24 -4.77 -11.41 -6.35
CA THR A 24 -5.78 -11.87 -7.31
C THR A 24 -5.22 -11.80 -8.73
N ALA A 25 -4.63 -10.66 -9.12
CA ALA A 25 -4.11 -10.45 -10.46
C ALA A 25 -3.03 -11.48 -10.83
N LYS A 26 -2.11 -11.79 -9.90
CA LYS A 26 -1.04 -12.76 -10.17
C LYS A 26 -1.52 -14.20 -10.33
N ARG A 27 -2.71 -14.55 -9.81
CA ARG A 27 -3.32 -15.87 -10.00
C ARG A 27 -3.99 -16.02 -11.36
N VAL A 28 -4.42 -14.92 -11.97
CA VAL A 28 -5.21 -14.94 -13.22
C VAL A 28 -4.46 -14.43 -14.44
N SER A 29 -3.33 -13.73 -14.27
CA SER A 29 -2.54 -13.20 -15.38
C SER A 29 -1.04 -13.37 -15.16
N GLN A 30 -0.37 -14.01 -16.13
CA GLN A 30 1.09 -14.11 -16.16
C GLN A 30 1.78 -12.74 -16.33
N LYS A 31 1.06 -11.73 -16.82
CA LYS A 31 1.57 -10.37 -17.00
C LYS A 31 1.44 -9.52 -15.74
N ALA A 32 0.67 -9.96 -14.73
CA ALA A 32 0.50 -9.24 -13.49
C ALA A 32 1.86 -8.98 -12.80
N PRO A 33 2.03 -7.80 -12.18
CA PRO A 33 3.25 -7.50 -11.44
C PRO A 33 3.41 -8.42 -10.24
N ARG A 34 4.64 -8.88 -10.02
CA ARG A 34 5.02 -9.76 -8.90
C ARG A 34 5.73 -8.94 -7.81
N ILE A 35 4.98 -8.07 -7.14
CA ILE A 35 5.46 -7.23 -6.03
C ILE A 35 5.96 -8.09 -4.86
N ASP A 36 5.33 -9.25 -4.64
CA ASP A 36 5.77 -10.24 -3.66
C ASP A 36 7.25 -10.62 -3.85
N LEU A 37 7.69 -10.88 -5.09
CA LEU A 37 9.09 -11.23 -5.36
C LEU A 37 10.06 -10.09 -5.04
N ILE A 38 9.67 -8.84 -5.32
CA ILE A 38 10.47 -7.66 -4.97
C ILE A 38 10.57 -7.51 -3.46
N GLY A 39 9.45 -7.70 -2.74
CA GLY A 39 9.40 -7.65 -1.29
C GLY A 39 10.25 -8.74 -0.64
N GLU A 40 10.19 -9.97 -1.15
CA GLU A 40 11.00 -11.09 -0.65
C GLU A 40 12.50 -10.84 -0.88
N GLU A 41 12.87 -10.31 -2.04
CA GLU A 41 14.26 -9.93 -2.34
C GLU A 41 14.73 -8.80 -1.41
N ALA A 42 13.90 -7.76 -1.23
CA ALA A 42 14.20 -6.64 -0.36
C ALA A 42 14.39 -7.08 1.09
N LEU A 43 13.43 -7.85 1.64
CA LEU A 43 13.49 -8.37 3.00
C LEU A 43 14.72 -9.25 3.20
N THR A 44 14.98 -10.16 2.25
CA THR A 44 16.15 -11.05 2.29
C THR A 44 17.45 -10.26 2.33
N LYS A 45 17.61 -9.26 1.45
CA LYS A 45 18.79 -8.41 1.40
C LYS A 45 18.95 -7.59 2.69
N SER A 46 17.87 -7.02 3.21
CA SER A 46 17.91 -6.24 4.45
C SER A 46 18.31 -7.09 5.66
N LEU A 47 17.76 -8.30 5.81
CA LEU A 47 18.12 -9.20 6.91
C LEU A 47 19.59 -9.65 6.81
N ASN A 48 20.03 -10.05 5.62
CA ASN A 48 21.41 -10.46 5.40
C ASN A 48 22.40 -9.30 5.68
N ALA A 49 22.04 -8.06 5.34
CA ALA A 49 22.87 -6.89 5.59
C ALA A 49 23.09 -6.61 7.09
N VAL A 50 22.18 -7.05 7.96
CA VAL A 50 22.31 -6.93 9.42
C VAL A 50 22.75 -8.25 10.09
N GLY A 51 23.24 -9.22 9.32
CA GLY A 51 23.75 -10.50 9.82
C GLY A 51 22.67 -11.47 10.29
N VAL A 52 21.40 -11.23 9.93
CA VAL A 52 20.27 -12.10 10.27
C VAL A 52 19.94 -12.99 9.07
N SER A 53 19.87 -14.30 9.27
CA SER A 53 19.46 -15.22 8.21
C SER A 53 18.00 -14.99 7.83
N ALA A 54 17.75 -14.74 6.55
CA ALA A 54 16.40 -14.58 6.04
C ALA A 54 15.59 -15.88 6.11
N PRO A 55 14.28 -15.83 6.42
CA PRO A 55 13.40 -16.98 6.28
C PRO A 55 13.32 -17.43 4.80
N THR A 56 12.81 -18.63 4.56
CA THR A 56 12.64 -19.19 3.21
C THR A 56 11.21 -19.68 2.97
N GLY A 57 10.86 -19.91 1.69
CA GLY A 57 9.57 -20.46 1.27
C GLY A 57 8.36 -19.69 1.82
N ASN A 58 7.35 -20.40 2.32
CA ASN A 58 6.12 -19.80 2.83
C ASN A 58 6.35 -18.83 4.00
N LYS A 59 7.40 -19.06 4.81
CA LYS A 59 7.72 -18.17 5.93
C LYS A 59 8.31 -16.85 5.42
N LEU A 60 9.07 -16.87 4.33
CA LEU A 60 9.55 -15.66 3.67
C LEU A 60 8.37 -14.86 3.12
N PHE A 61 7.52 -15.52 2.33
CA PHE A 61 6.33 -14.91 1.76
C PHE A 61 5.44 -14.27 2.83
N GLY A 62 5.10 -15.01 3.90
CA GLY A 62 4.26 -14.50 4.98
C GLY A 62 4.86 -13.33 5.75
N THR A 63 6.17 -13.37 6.03
CA THR A 63 6.89 -12.27 6.68
C THR A 63 6.92 -11.03 5.79
N THR A 64 7.19 -11.20 4.50
CA THR A 64 7.17 -10.12 3.50
C THR A 64 5.79 -9.49 3.40
N LEU A 65 4.73 -10.30 3.31
CA LEU A 65 3.36 -9.81 3.22
C LEU A 65 2.96 -8.99 4.46
N ALA A 66 3.35 -9.44 5.66
CA ALA A 66 3.11 -8.69 6.89
C ALA A 66 3.87 -7.35 6.90
N ALA A 67 5.14 -7.35 6.49
CA ALA A 67 5.94 -6.14 6.39
C ALA A 67 5.37 -5.16 5.36
N ASP A 68 4.94 -5.66 4.19
CA ASP A 68 4.30 -4.87 3.14
C ASP A 68 2.98 -4.25 3.63
N LEU A 69 2.13 -5.02 4.30
CA LEU A 69 0.87 -4.53 4.84
C LEU A 69 1.10 -3.39 5.85
N ILE A 70 2.07 -3.54 6.76
CA ILE A 70 2.41 -2.51 7.75
C ILE A 70 2.98 -1.26 7.06
N ALA A 71 3.89 -1.45 6.11
CA ALA A 71 4.53 -0.36 5.38
C ALA A 71 3.49 0.45 4.58
N ASN A 72 2.65 -0.23 3.81
CA ASN A 72 1.60 0.40 3.00
C ASN A 72 0.51 1.02 3.87
N ALA A 73 0.13 0.38 4.99
CA ALA A 73 -0.85 0.96 5.90
C ALA A 73 -0.34 2.28 6.50
N THR A 74 0.91 2.29 6.94
CA THR A 74 1.56 3.50 7.47
C THR A 74 1.70 4.57 6.39
N TYR A 75 2.13 4.18 5.19
CA TYR A 75 2.26 5.07 4.03
C TYR A 75 0.93 5.73 3.68
N TYR A 76 -0.15 4.95 3.52
CA TYR A 76 -1.46 5.48 3.16
C TYR A 76 -2.16 6.21 4.31
N ALA A 77 -1.86 5.91 5.57
CA ALA A 77 -2.36 6.71 6.69
C ALA A 77 -1.94 8.19 6.61
N MET A 78 -0.80 8.47 5.95
CA MET A 78 -0.33 9.84 5.73
C MET A 78 -1.26 10.66 4.84
N ILE A 79 -2.11 10.04 4.01
CA ILE A 79 -3.13 10.73 3.21
C ILE A 79 -4.03 11.60 4.11
N GLY A 80 -4.32 11.12 5.33
CA GLY A 80 -5.14 11.82 6.30
C GLY A 80 -4.45 12.98 7.02
N LYS A 81 -3.13 13.16 6.87
CA LYS A 81 -2.40 14.32 7.40
C LYS A 81 -2.59 15.51 6.47
N GLY A 82 -3.60 16.34 6.77
CA GLY A 82 -3.89 17.59 6.07
C GLY A 82 -5.38 17.81 5.75
N PRO A 83 -5.73 18.91 5.05
CA PRO A 83 -7.11 19.40 4.95
C PRO A 83 -8.07 18.42 4.25
N ARG A 84 -9.21 18.10 4.89
CA ARG A 84 -10.21 17.12 4.42
C ARG A 84 -10.68 17.35 2.96
N LYS A 85 -10.71 18.61 2.49
CA LYS A 85 -11.23 19.03 1.17
C LYS A 85 -10.61 18.29 -0.03
N HIS A 86 -9.37 17.79 0.07
CA HIS A 86 -8.66 17.15 -1.05
C HIS A 86 -8.21 15.71 -0.75
N LEU A 87 -8.95 14.96 0.07
CA LEU A 87 -8.56 13.58 0.44
C LEU A 87 -8.39 12.66 -0.77
N LEU A 88 -9.35 12.64 -1.70
CA LEU A 88 -9.27 11.77 -2.88
C LEU A 88 -8.10 12.12 -3.80
N LEU A 89 -7.87 13.41 -4.06
CA LEU A 89 -6.74 13.87 -4.88
C LEU A 89 -5.41 13.50 -4.21
N ARG A 90 -5.30 13.64 -2.89
CA ARG A 90 -4.13 13.19 -2.13
C ARG A 90 -3.97 11.67 -2.19
N GLY A 91 -5.05 10.90 -2.02
CA GLY A 91 -5.02 9.45 -2.18
C GLY A 91 -4.52 9.02 -3.55
N ALA A 92 -5.02 9.66 -4.61
CA ALA A 92 -4.54 9.45 -5.97
C ALA A 92 -3.05 9.80 -6.11
N GLY A 93 -2.62 10.94 -5.56
CA GLY A 93 -1.22 11.36 -5.58
C GLY A 93 -0.28 10.37 -4.87
N TYR A 94 -0.65 9.89 -3.68
CA TYR A 94 0.10 8.86 -2.95
C TYR A 94 0.14 7.54 -3.73
N GLY A 95 -1.00 7.09 -4.26
CA GLY A 95 -1.04 5.89 -5.08
C GLY A 95 -0.17 5.97 -6.33
N LEU A 96 -0.25 7.08 -7.08
CA LEU A 96 0.60 7.33 -8.25
C LEU A 96 2.08 7.36 -7.87
N PHE A 97 2.43 8.06 -6.78
CA PHE A 97 3.81 8.15 -6.31
C PHE A 97 4.37 6.76 -5.95
N ALA A 98 3.61 5.96 -5.20
CA ALA A 98 4.02 4.61 -4.84
C ALA A 98 4.14 3.70 -6.08
N GLY A 99 3.19 3.74 -6.99
CA GLY A 99 3.22 2.94 -8.21
C GLY A 99 4.37 3.29 -9.15
N LEU A 100 4.62 4.58 -9.37
CA LEU A 100 5.77 5.05 -10.13
C LEU A 100 7.09 4.75 -9.41
N GLY A 101 7.11 4.88 -8.08
CA GLY A 101 8.26 4.52 -7.24
C GLY A 101 8.60 3.04 -7.33
N ALA A 102 7.60 2.15 -7.30
CA ALA A 102 7.79 0.71 -7.48
C ALA A 102 8.45 0.37 -8.83
N ILE A 103 8.13 1.12 -9.89
CA ILE A 103 8.78 0.94 -11.20
C ILE A 103 10.16 1.58 -11.24
N GLY A 104 10.30 2.82 -10.75
CA GLY A 104 11.49 3.65 -10.96
C GLY A 104 12.60 3.49 -9.93
N PHE A 105 12.30 3.02 -8.72
CA PHE A 105 13.26 2.90 -7.63
C PHE A 105 13.76 1.48 -7.39
N THR A 106 13.02 0.44 -7.79
CA THR A 106 13.40 -0.96 -7.53
C THR A 106 14.84 -1.28 -7.98
N GLN A 107 15.19 -0.95 -9.23
CA GLN A 107 16.55 -1.15 -9.72
C GLN A 107 17.60 -0.32 -8.97
N LYS A 108 17.26 0.92 -8.57
CA LYS A 108 18.17 1.81 -7.83
C LYS A 108 18.45 1.33 -6.41
N LEU A 109 17.52 0.59 -5.83
CA LEU A 109 17.69 -0.10 -4.55
C LEU A 109 18.49 -1.41 -4.67
N GLY A 110 19.02 -1.69 -5.87
CA GLY A 110 19.77 -2.91 -6.16
C GLY A 110 18.89 -4.16 -6.23
N LEU A 111 17.58 -4.02 -6.45
CA LEU A 111 16.62 -5.12 -6.56
C LEU A 111 16.32 -5.45 -8.03
N SER A 112 15.79 -6.64 -8.29
CA SER A 112 15.29 -7.01 -9.61
C SER A 112 14.00 -6.25 -9.94
N ASP A 113 14.01 -5.43 -10.99
CA ASP A 113 12.84 -4.68 -11.44
C ASP A 113 11.97 -5.46 -12.44
N LYS A 114 12.50 -6.53 -13.04
CA LYS A 114 11.77 -7.42 -13.97
C LYS A 114 10.35 -7.80 -13.50
N PRO A 115 10.09 -8.11 -12.20
CA PRO A 115 8.75 -8.43 -11.70
C PRO A 115 7.68 -7.36 -11.96
N VAL A 116 8.08 -6.08 -12.10
CA VAL A 116 7.19 -4.93 -12.34
C VAL A 116 7.42 -4.24 -13.70
N THR A 117 8.54 -4.53 -14.39
CA THR A 117 8.90 -3.87 -15.65
C THR A 117 8.85 -4.75 -16.90
N LYS A 118 8.53 -6.06 -16.78
CA LYS A 118 8.55 -7.04 -17.89
C LYS A 118 7.75 -6.64 -19.13
N THR A 119 6.65 -5.92 -18.99
CA THR A 119 5.86 -5.39 -20.12
C THR A 119 5.27 -4.02 -19.79
N THR A 120 4.84 -3.28 -20.81
CA THR A 120 4.06 -2.04 -20.61
C THR A 120 2.80 -2.29 -19.80
N GLU A 121 2.11 -3.42 -20.04
CA GLU A 121 0.92 -3.84 -19.30
C GLU A 121 1.23 -4.03 -17.80
N THR A 122 2.36 -4.67 -17.48
CA THR A 122 2.84 -4.85 -16.10
C THR A 122 3.09 -3.52 -15.40
N LYS A 123 3.72 -2.57 -16.10
CA LYS A 123 3.98 -1.23 -15.57
C LYS A 123 2.67 -0.50 -15.29
N VAL A 124 1.75 -0.49 -16.25
CA VAL A 124 0.42 0.14 -16.09
C VAL A 124 -0.34 -0.49 -14.94
N MET A 125 -0.38 -1.82 -14.87
CA MET A 125 -1.01 -2.55 -13.75
C MET A 125 -0.39 -2.17 -12.40
N THR A 126 0.94 -2.10 -12.31
CA THR A 126 1.62 -1.69 -11.07
C THR A 126 1.12 -0.33 -10.60
N VAL A 127 1.13 0.67 -11.48
CA VAL A 127 0.62 2.02 -11.14
C VAL A 127 -0.87 1.99 -10.77
N ALA A 128 -1.68 1.25 -11.53
CA ALA A 128 -3.12 1.15 -11.29
C ALA A 128 -3.44 0.52 -9.93
N TRP A 129 -2.73 -0.53 -9.51
CA TRP A 129 -2.95 -1.19 -8.22
C TRP A 129 -2.63 -0.27 -7.04
N TYR A 130 -1.51 0.44 -7.08
CA TYR A 130 -1.18 1.44 -6.05
C TYR A 130 -2.15 2.63 -6.06
N LEU A 131 -2.65 3.04 -7.23
CA LEU A 131 -3.69 4.06 -7.33
C LEU A 131 -4.99 3.59 -6.63
N LEU A 132 -5.43 2.35 -6.87
CA LEU A 132 -6.60 1.77 -6.19
C LEU A 132 -6.41 1.74 -4.66
N GLY A 133 -5.23 1.33 -4.18
CA GLY A 133 -4.92 1.34 -2.75
C GLY A 133 -5.02 2.75 -2.13
N GLY A 134 -4.45 3.75 -2.79
CA GLY A 134 -4.51 5.14 -2.33
C GLY A 134 -5.91 5.74 -2.33
N LEU A 135 -6.71 5.45 -3.37
CA LEU A 135 -8.12 5.88 -3.44
C LEU A 135 -8.98 5.20 -2.38
N ALA A 136 -8.80 3.90 -2.17
CA ALA A 136 -9.51 3.15 -1.13
C ALA A 136 -9.21 3.72 0.26
N ALA A 137 -7.93 3.99 0.56
CA ALA A 137 -7.54 4.64 1.80
C ALA A 137 -8.22 6.00 1.99
N ALA A 138 -8.16 6.87 0.97
CA ALA A 138 -8.79 8.18 1.03
C ALA A 138 -10.31 8.12 1.26
N LEU A 139 -11.00 7.18 0.62
CA LEU A 139 -12.43 6.96 0.80
C LEU A 139 -12.77 6.53 2.23
N VAL A 140 -12.00 5.60 2.80
CA VAL A 140 -12.23 5.13 4.17
C VAL A 140 -11.92 6.23 5.18
N ILE A 141 -10.81 6.98 5.02
CA ILE A 141 -10.51 8.14 5.88
C ILE A 141 -11.65 9.16 5.84
N LYS A 142 -12.16 9.45 4.64
CA LYS A 142 -13.29 10.37 4.46
C LYS A 142 -14.53 9.86 5.19
N LYS A 143 -14.94 8.62 4.93
CA LYS A 143 -16.19 8.07 5.47
C LYS A 143 -16.16 7.90 6.99
N VAL A 144 -15.07 7.38 7.53
CA VAL A 144 -14.87 7.29 8.99
C VAL A 144 -14.83 8.68 9.61
N GLY A 145 -14.28 9.67 8.91
CA GLY A 145 -14.27 11.06 9.34
C GLY A 145 -15.66 11.70 9.39
N GLU A 146 -16.54 11.38 8.46
CA GLU A 146 -17.93 11.85 8.44
C GLU A 146 -18.74 11.23 9.59
N ILE A 147 -18.59 9.93 9.83
CA ILE A 147 -19.28 9.20 10.92
C ILE A 147 -18.90 9.78 12.30
N ASP A 148 -17.62 10.12 12.48
CA ASP A 148 -17.13 10.68 13.75
C ASP A 148 -17.65 12.11 13.99
N ASP A 149 -17.76 12.92 12.94
CA ASP A 149 -18.32 14.26 13.02
C ASP A 149 -19.82 14.20 13.35
N GLU A 150 -20.58 13.31 12.71
CA GLU A 150 -22.02 13.09 12.95
C GLU A 150 -22.31 12.62 14.38
N ARG A 151 -21.53 11.65 14.89
CA ARG A 151 -21.65 11.17 16.28
C ARG A 151 -21.39 12.28 17.30
N SER A 152 -20.41 13.15 17.04
CA SER A 152 -20.06 14.24 17.95
C SER A 152 -21.17 15.30 18.01
N GLY A 153 -21.79 15.62 16.86
CA GLY A 153 -22.93 16.54 16.81
C GLY A 153 -24.17 16.04 17.55
N ILE A 154 -24.45 14.73 17.55
CA ILE A 154 -25.56 14.15 18.33
C ILE A 154 -25.32 14.30 19.83
N LEU A 155 -24.07 14.09 20.29
CA LEU A 155 -23.71 14.19 21.71
C LEU A 155 -23.74 15.63 22.24
N GLU A 156 -23.51 16.63 21.39
CA GLU A 156 -23.63 18.05 21.79
C GLU A 156 -25.10 18.50 21.94
N LEU A 157 -26.04 17.76 21.35
CA LEU A 157 -27.47 18.06 21.38
C LEU A 157 -28.26 17.30 22.45
N ALA A 158 -27.62 16.36 23.17
CA ALA A 158 -28.23 15.52 24.22
C ALA A 158 -27.81 15.96 25.62
#